data_AF-A0A5C8VVI7-F1
#
_entry.id   AF-A0A5C8VVI7-F1
#
_cell.length_a   1.000
_cell.length_b   1.000
_cell.length_c   1.000
_cell.angle_alpha   90.00
_cell.angle_beta   90.00
_cell.angle_gamma   90.00
#
_symmetry.space_group_name_H-M   'P 1'
#
loop_
_entity.id
_entity.type
_entity.pdbx_description
1 polymer ?
#
loop_
_entity_poly.entity_id
_entity_poly.type
_entity_poly.pdbx_seq_one_letter_code
_entity_poly.pdbx_strand_id
1 'polypeptide(L)'
;MSAPIRRLFLAGFTVLALASTAHAQGRGPVAESGIDGLGDDGQLYQDQNGAFYVRRGDRYLPYTGRPPVVRPVPQAAPAPQAGPVYAPDFDDPTAPPRRAAGTPPAEGLSPIEAAKAKAVLRAPDDGPIDYAKAYGPIPDDVFPVQAFNYKKMNPAYLRQEIAYNGPYEPGTIIVDPRAHQLTLVEQGGRARRYGVGVGKQGFSWSGTATVNSKQAWPDWYPPKEMIARSPKLASEVDKLQSGLGVAGGLRNPLGARAMYLWQGNKDTLFRIHGTLEPFSIGKSVSSGCIRMINQDAIDLFSRVNVGSKVVVLN
;
A
#
# COMPACT_ATOMS: atom_id res chain seq x y z
N MET A 1 5.94 -72.45 22.23
CA MET A 1 4.82 -73.37 21.91
C MET A 1 3.59 -72.48 21.71
N SER A 2 2.92 -72.33 20.57
CA SER A 2 3.01 -72.97 19.26
C SER A 2 2.30 -72.03 18.26
N ALA A 3 2.85 -71.89 17.05
CA ALA A 3 2.06 -71.54 15.85
C ALA A 3 1.41 -72.83 15.29
N PRO A 4 0.34 -72.74 14.48
CA PRO A 4 0.53 -72.89 13.01
C PRO A 4 -0.44 -72.04 12.15
N ILE A 5 0.04 -71.42 11.05
CA ILE A 5 0.06 -71.82 9.62
C ILE A 5 -1.09 -71.23 8.76
N ARG A 6 -0.68 -70.23 7.96
CA ARG A 6 -0.95 -69.93 6.54
C ARG A 6 -2.19 -70.49 5.85
N ARG A 7 -2.88 -69.60 5.11
CA ARG A 7 -3.13 -69.77 3.66
C ARG A 7 -2.95 -68.46 2.90
N LEU A 8 -2.27 -68.59 1.77
CA LEU A 8 -1.86 -67.62 0.77
C LEU A 8 -2.90 -67.66 -0.37
N PHE A 9 -3.33 -66.51 -0.90
CA PHE A 9 -3.69 -66.41 -2.32
C PHE A 9 -3.29 -65.05 -2.88
N LEU A 10 -2.69 -65.15 -4.06
CA LEU A 10 -2.06 -64.13 -4.88
C LEU A 10 -3.08 -63.49 -5.83
N ALA A 11 -2.66 -62.34 -6.38
CA ALA A 11 -2.99 -61.79 -7.70
C ALA A 11 -4.04 -60.67 -7.77
N GLY A 12 -3.61 -59.55 -8.37
CA GLY A 12 -4.49 -58.48 -8.83
C GLY A 12 -3.84 -57.10 -8.86
N PHE A 13 -2.72 -56.94 -9.60
CA PHE A 13 -2.24 -55.62 -10.00
C PHE A 13 -3.24 -55.02 -10.99
N THR A 14 -3.85 -53.89 -10.65
CA THR A 14 -4.37 -52.94 -11.65
C THR A 14 -4.26 -51.53 -11.08
N VAL A 15 -3.17 -50.86 -11.45
CA VAL A 15 -3.02 -49.41 -11.31
C VAL A 15 -3.91 -48.78 -12.37
N LEU A 16 -5.10 -48.32 -12.00
CA LEU A 16 -5.91 -47.48 -12.86
C LEU A 16 -5.47 -46.03 -12.64
N ALA A 17 -4.51 -45.60 -13.46
CA ALA A 17 -4.19 -44.19 -13.63
C ALA A 17 -5.38 -43.52 -14.35
N LEU A 18 -6.28 -42.91 -13.57
CA LEU A 18 -7.24 -41.95 -14.12
C LEU A 18 -6.52 -40.62 -14.29
N ALA A 19 -5.90 -40.45 -15.46
CA ALA A 19 -5.55 -39.16 -16.00
C ALA A 19 -6.83 -38.35 -16.20
N SER A 20 -7.21 -37.54 -15.20
CA SER A 20 -8.24 -36.53 -15.38
C SER A 20 -7.56 -35.26 -15.90
N THR A 21 -7.49 -35.14 -17.22
CA THR A 21 -7.19 -33.89 -17.92
C THR A 21 -8.30 -32.88 -17.60
N ALA A 22 -8.08 -32.03 -16.60
CA ALA A 22 -8.87 -30.83 -16.39
C ALA A 22 -8.00 -29.62 -16.75
N HIS A 23 -8.04 -29.24 -18.02
CA HIS A 23 -7.81 -27.85 -18.42
C HIS A 23 -8.89 -27.00 -17.76
N ALA A 24 -8.63 -26.49 -16.56
CA ALA A 24 -9.42 -25.45 -15.95
C ALA A 24 -8.67 -24.12 -16.14
N GLN A 25 -8.92 -23.49 -17.29
CA GLN A 25 -8.68 -22.08 -17.49
C GLN A 25 -9.49 -21.31 -16.43
N GLY A 26 -8.84 -20.93 -15.35
CA GLY A 26 -9.41 -20.06 -14.32
C GLY A 26 -9.41 -18.61 -14.79
N ARG A 27 -10.34 -18.25 -15.67
CA ARG A 27 -10.78 -16.85 -15.86
C ARG A 27 -11.49 -16.43 -14.57
N GLY A 28 -10.88 -15.52 -13.80
CA GLY A 28 -11.49 -14.91 -12.62
C GLY A 28 -11.37 -13.38 -12.69
N PRO A 29 -12.45 -12.62 -12.43
CA PRO A 29 -12.54 -11.20 -12.78
C PRO A 29 -11.71 -10.32 -11.84
N VAL A 30 -10.88 -9.45 -12.41
CA VAL A 30 -10.36 -8.23 -11.77
C VAL A 30 -11.55 -7.26 -11.68
N ALA A 31 -11.72 -6.59 -10.54
CA ALA A 31 -12.90 -5.76 -10.24
C ALA A 31 -13.34 -4.87 -11.43
N GLU A 32 -14.61 -5.01 -11.84
CA GLU A 32 -15.23 -4.37 -13.02
C GLU A 32 -15.41 -2.84 -12.91
N SER A 33 -15.05 -2.21 -11.79
CA SER A 33 -15.09 -0.74 -11.68
C SER A 33 -13.77 -0.15 -12.19
N GLY A 34 -13.63 -0.07 -13.51
CA GLY A 34 -12.55 0.65 -14.15
C GLY A 34 -12.67 2.15 -13.87
N ILE A 35 -11.56 2.77 -13.47
CA ILE A 35 -11.42 4.23 -13.54
C ILE A 35 -10.98 4.54 -14.97
N ASP A 36 -11.61 5.51 -15.65
CA ASP A 36 -11.17 5.99 -16.97
C ASP A 36 -9.64 6.16 -16.97
N GLY A 37 -8.94 5.39 -17.80
CA GLY A 37 -7.53 5.03 -17.60
C GLY A 37 -6.73 4.78 -18.89
N LEU A 38 -5.51 4.26 -18.73
CA LEU A 38 -4.47 4.18 -19.79
C LEU A 38 -4.23 2.75 -20.32
N GLY A 39 -5.13 1.80 -20.04
CA GLY A 39 -5.13 0.45 -20.62
C GLY A 39 -5.39 0.45 -22.13
N ASP A 40 -5.21 -0.69 -22.81
CA ASP A 40 -5.60 -0.83 -24.23
C ASP A 40 -7.11 -0.65 -24.39
N ASP A 41 -7.86 -0.97 -23.33
CA ASP A 41 -9.28 -0.76 -23.13
C ASP A 41 -9.62 0.60 -22.54
N GLY A 42 -8.63 1.47 -22.33
CA GLY A 42 -8.82 2.78 -21.70
C GLY A 42 -9.22 2.69 -20.22
N GLN A 43 -8.95 1.58 -19.53
CA GLN A 43 -9.31 1.39 -18.12
C GLN A 43 -8.09 1.27 -17.22
N LEU A 44 -8.24 1.72 -15.97
CA LEU A 44 -7.32 1.44 -14.87
C LEU A 44 -8.05 0.61 -13.81
N TYR A 45 -7.48 -0.55 -13.50
CA TYR A 45 -8.04 -1.50 -12.56
C TYR A 45 -7.36 -1.35 -11.20
N GLN A 46 -8.10 -1.56 -10.12
CA GLN A 46 -7.56 -1.52 -8.77
C GLN A 46 -7.91 -2.81 -8.03
N ASP A 47 -6.93 -3.43 -7.38
CA ASP A 47 -7.20 -4.59 -6.51
C ASP A 47 -7.62 -4.17 -5.09
N GLN A 48 -8.02 -5.16 -4.28
CA GLN A 48 -8.40 -4.96 -2.87
C GLN A 48 -7.28 -4.38 -2.00
N ASN A 49 -6.03 -4.49 -2.43
CA ASN A 49 -4.86 -3.93 -1.75
C ASN A 49 -4.54 -2.52 -2.24
N GLY A 50 -5.31 -1.98 -3.18
CA GLY A 50 -5.11 -0.65 -3.73
C GLY A 50 -4.05 -0.54 -4.81
N ALA A 51 -3.47 -1.66 -5.24
CA ALA A 51 -2.52 -1.65 -6.34
C ALA A 51 -3.28 -1.45 -7.65
N PHE A 52 -2.73 -0.62 -8.52
CA PHE A 52 -3.32 -0.33 -9.82
C PHE A 52 -2.73 -1.24 -10.89
N TYR A 53 -3.53 -1.54 -11.92
CA TYR A 53 -3.14 -2.35 -13.06
C TYR A 53 -3.74 -1.80 -14.36
N VAL A 54 -3.03 -1.94 -15.47
CA VAL A 54 -3.54 -1.66 -16.82
C VAL A 54 -3.67 -2.96 -17.61
N ARG A 55 -4.70 -3.06 -18.45
CA ARG A 55 -4.85 -4.20 -19.35
C ARG A 55 -4.03 -4.00 -20.64
N ARG A 56 -3.21 -4.99 -20.98
CA ARG A 56 -2.44 -5.09 -22.24
C ARG A 56 -2.74 -6.42 -22.91
N GLY A 57 -3.53 -6.39 -24.00
CA GLY A 57 -4.13 -7.60 -24.56
C GLY A 57 -4.96 -8.38 -23.52
N ASP A 58 -4.58 -9.63 -23.25
CA ASP A 58 -5.25 -10.50 -22.26
C ASP A 58 -4.59 -10.48 -20.87
N ARG A 59 -3.73 -9.50 -20.58
CA ARG A 59 -2.94 -9.44 -19.35
C ARG A 59 -3.18 -8.16 -18.55
N TYR A 60 -3.03 -8.25 -17.23
CA TYR A 60 -3.04 -7.11 -16.31
C TYR A 60 -1.63 -6.84 -15.80
N LEU A 61 -1.09 -5.65 -16.09
CA LEU A 61 0.26 -5.24 -15.70
C LEU A 61 0.20 -4.21 -14.56
N PRO A 62 1.04 -4.29 -13.51
CA PRO A 62 1.11 -3.29 -12.45
C PRO A 62 1.32 -1.88 -13.00
N TYR A 63 0.54 -0.93 -12.47
CA TYR A 63 0.62 0.48 -12.83
C TYR A 63 1.20 1.28 -11.66
N THR A 64 2.39 1.84 -11.89
CA THR A 64 3.10 2.71 -10.91
C THR A 64 3.00 4.18 -11.24
N GLY A 65 2.31 4.51 -12.33
CA GLY A 65 2.02 5.88 -12.71
C GLY A 65 1.07 6.57 -11.72
N ARG A 66 0.91 7.88 -11.90
CA ARG A 66 -0.14 8.64 -11.22
C ARG A 66 -1.50 8.25 -11.82
N PRO A 67 -2.47 7.76 -11.04
CA PRO A 67 -3.80 7.50 -11.57
C PRO A 67 -4.41 8.82 -12.08
N PRO A 68 -5.17 8.81 -13.19
CA PRO A 68 -5.86 9.98 -13.68
C PRO A 68 -6.78 10.54 -12.59
N VAL A 69 -6.74 11.87 -12.42
CA VAL A 69 -7.62 12.55 -11.48
C VAL A 69 -9.03 12.49 -12.07
N VAL A 70 -9.93 11.70 -11.46
CA VAL A 70 -11.36 11.80 -11.76
C VAL A 70 -11.80 13.19 -11.30
N ARG A 71 -11.85 14.16 -12.23
CA ARG A 71 -12.57 15.40 -11.99
C ARG A 71 -14.06 15.05 -12.13
N PRO A 72 -14.90 15.28 -11.12
CA PRO A 72 -16.34 15.21 -11.34
C PRO A 72 -16.72 16.17 -12.46
N VAL A 73 -17.55 15.72 -13.41
CA VAL A 73 -18.32 16.63 -14.26
C VAL A 73 -19.06 17.57 -13.30
N PRO A 74 -18.95 18.91 -13.43
CA PRO A 74 -19.64 19.81 -12.51
C PRO A 74 -21.14 19.62 -12.65
N GLN A 75 -21.79 18.99 -11.67
CA GLN A 75 -23.19 19.26 -11.44
C GLN A 75 -23.28 20.65 -10.81
N ALA A 76 -24.09 21.51 -11.43
CA ALA A 76 -24.36 22.86 -10.93
C ALA A 76 -24.72 22.80 -9.44
N ALA A 77 -24.10 23.67 -8.64
CA ALA A 77 -24.26 23.68 -7.20
C ALA A 77 -25.74 23.90 -6.80
N PRO A 78 -26.31 23.06 -5.91
CA PRO A 78 -27.49 23.47 -5.18
C PRO A 78 -27.09 24.50 -4.11
N ALA A 79 -27.95 25.51 -3.94
CA ALA A 79 -27.82 26.61 -2.98
C ALA A 79 -27.73 26.12 -1.51
N PRO A 80 -27.20 26.94 -0.58
CA PRO A 80 -26.97 26.50 0.79
C PRO A 80 -28.30 26.38 1.54
N GLN A 81 -28.54 25.23 2.17
CA GLN A 81 -29.59 25.08 3.18
C GLN A 81 -29.05 24.41 4.45
N ALA A 82 -29.68 24.83 5.54
CA ALA A 82 -29.26 24.80 6.93
C ALA A 82 -29.49 23.46 7.64
N GLY A 83 -28.69 23.21 8.69
CA GLY A 83 -29.07 22.36 9.83
C GLY A 83 -29.21 20.85 9.57
N PRO A 84 -29.11 20.01 10.61
CA PRO A 84 -28.80 18.60 10.44
C PRO A 84 -30.04 17.81 10.04
N VAL A 85 -29.90 16.95 9.03
CA VAL A 85 -30.84 15.86 8.75
C VAL A 85 -30.11 14.55 9.01
N TYR A 86 -30.58 13.86 10.06
CA TYR A 86 -30.27 12.46 10.33
C TYR A 86 -30.92 11.56 9.28
N ALA A 87 -30.26 10.42 8.99
CA ALA A 87 -30.80 9.10 8.62
C ALA A 87 -30.16 8.50 7.36
N PRO A 88 -30.19 7.16 7.18
CA PRO A 88 -30.03 6.08 8.17
C PRO A 88 -29.05 4.99 7.69
N ASP A 89 -28.84 3.98 8.53
CA ASP A 89 -28.20 2.70 8.21
C ASP A 89 -28.74 2.06 6.93
N PHE A 90 -27.85 1.47 6.10
CA PHE A 90 -28.19 0.38 5.19
C PHE A 90 -26.99 -0.57 5.03
N ASP A 91 -27.04 -1.68 5.78
CA ASP A 91 -26.71 -2.98 5.20
C ASP A 91 -27.69 -3.23 4.05
N ASP A 92 -27.18 -3.40 2.83
CA ASP A 92 -27.95 -3.89 1.68
C ASP A 92 -27.84 -5.43 1.61
N PRO A 93 -28.89 -6.19 1.98
CA PRO A 93 -28.86 -7.65 1.97
C PRO A 93 -29.02 -8.26 0.57
N THR A 94 -29.05 -7.44 -0.50
CA THR A 94 -29.13 -7.90 -1.90
C THR A 94 -27.87 -7.67 -2.71
N ALA A 95 -26.85 -7.01 -2.13
CA ALA A 95 -25.53 -6.92 -2.74
C ALA A 95 -24.93 -8.34 -2.87
N PRO A 96 -24.51 -8.78 -4.07
CA PRO A 96 -23.88 -10.08 -4.22
C PRO A 96 -22.66 -10.14 -3.30
N PRO A 97 -22.41 -11.27 -2.60
CA PRO A 97 -21.29 -11.37 -1.68
C PRO A 97 -20.01 -11.02 -2.43
N ARG A 98 -19.23 -10.04 -1.93
CA ARG A 98 -17.90 -9.74 -2.47
C ARG A 98 -17.04 -10.99 -2.27
N ARG A 99 -17.00 -11.84 -3.29
CA ARG A 99 -16.14 -13.03 -3.33
C ARG A 99 -14.71 -12.56 -3.14
N ALA A 100 -14.01 -13.18 -2.19
CA ALA A 100 -12.57 -12.99 -2.03
C ALA A 100 -11.88 -13.28 -3.37
N ALA A 101 -11.27 -12.27 -3.97
CA ALA A 101 -10.57 -12.39 -5.23
C ALA A 101 -9.12 -12.84 -4.97
N GLY A 102 -8.73 -13.94 -5.59
CA GLY A 102 -7.40 -14.51 -5.51
C GLY A 102 -6.31 -13.66 -6.17
N THR A 103 -5.06 -14.06 -5.92
CA THR A 103 -3.83 -13.44 -6.42
C THR A 103 -3.84 -13.23 -7.94
N PRO A 104 -3.42 -12.05 -8.46
CA PRO A 104 -3.29 -11.84 -9.90
C PRO A 104 -2.31 -12.85 -10.53
N PRO A 105 -2.56 -13.31 -11.76
CA PRO A 105 -1.65 -14.24 -12.44
C PRO A 105 -0.31 -13.55 -12.72
N ALA A 106 0.79 -14.17 -12.28
CA ALA A 106 2.16 -13.67 -12.42
C ALA A 106 2.76 -13.84 -13.84
N GLU A 107 2.00 -14.41 -14.79
CA GLU A 107 2.52 -14.79 -16.10
C GLU A 107 2.65 -13.58 -17.05
N GLY A 108 3.88 -13.28 -17.47
CA GLY A 108 4.18 -12.25 -18.48
C GLY A 108 4.51 -10.86 -17.93
N LEU A 109 4.63 -10.71 -16.61
CA LEU A 109 5.19 -9.50 -15.98
C LEU A 109 6.71 -9.42 -16.22
N SER A 110 7.25 -8.21 -16.37
CA SER A 110 8.70 -8.03 -16.22
C SER A 110 9.15 -8.45 -14.82
N PRO A 111 10.41 -8.84 -14.62
CA PRO A 111 10.91 -9.21 -13.30
C PRO A 111 10.65 -8.15 -12.21
N ILE A 112 10.74 -6.87 -12.58
CA ILE A 112 10.50 -5.75 -11.65
C ILE A 112 9.01 -5.64 -11.29
N GLU A 113 8.10 -5.79 -12.25
CA GLU A 113 6.66 -5.75 -12.01
C GLU A 113 6.21 -6.91 -11.12
N ALA A 114 6.70 -8.13 -11.39
CA ALA A 114 6.43 -9.29 -10.55
C ALA A 114 6.95 -9.09 -9.12
N ALA A 115 8.16 -8.55 -8.97
CA ALA A 115 8.74 -8.23 -7.67
C ALA A 115 7.92 -7.16 -6.93
N LYS A 116 7.46 -6.10 -7.61
CA LYS A 116 6.59 -5.07 -7.02
C LYS A 116 5.26 -5.67 -6.55
N ALA A 117 4.63 -6.52 -7.35
CA ALA A 117 3.39 -7.21 -6.96
C ALA A 117 3.59 -8.08 -5.71
N LYS A 118 4.69 -8.86 -5.65
CA LYS A 118 5.07 -9.62 -4.45
C LYS A 118 5.28 -8.72 -3.23
N ALA A 119 5.94 -7.57 -3.41
CA ALA A 119 6.26 -6.64 -2.34
C ALA A 119 5.03 -5.95 -1.73
N VAL A 120 3.94 -5.82 -2.49
CA VAL A 120 2.64 -5.34 -2.00
C VAL A 120 2.00 -6.34 -1.04
N LEU A 121 2.22 -7.64 -1.26
CA LEU A 121 1.65 -8.74 -0.48
C LEU A 121 2.55 -9.19 0.68
N ARG A 122 3.58 -8.40 1.04
CA ARG A 122 4.46 -8.73 2.16
C ARG A 122 3.65 -8.78 3.45
N ALA A 123 3.75 -9.90 4.19
CA ALA A 123 3.09 -10.06 5.47
C ALA A 123 3.72 -9.16 6.57
N PRO A 124 2.92 -8.66 7.54
CA PRO A 124 3.44 -7.93 8.68
C PRO A 124 4.23 -8.83 9.65
N ASP A 125 5.14 -8.21 10.42
CA ASP A 125 5.86 -8.88 11.51
C ASP A 125 5.11 -8.67 12.83
N ASP A 126 4.27 -9.61 13.22
CA ASP A 126 3.43 -9.50 14.43
C ASP A 126 4.15 -9.91 15.73
N GLY A 127 5.45 -10.18 15.67
CA GLY A 127 6.25 -10.44 16.85
C GLY A 127 6.53 -9.18 17.70
N PRO A 128 7.05 -9.35 18.92
CA PRO A 128 7.59 -8.24 19.70
C PRO A 128 8.62 -7.45 18.90
N ILE A 129 8.67 -6.13 19.10
CA ILE A 129 9.60 -5.26 18.37
C ILE A 129 11.04 -5.56 18.80
N ASP A 130 11.76 -6.27 17.94
CA ASP A 130 13.22 -6.36 17.98
C ASP A 130 13.80 -5.34 17.00
N TYR A 131 14.48 -4.31 17.50
CA TYR A 131 15.05 -3.25 16.66
C TYR A 131 16.14 -3.73 15.71
N ALA A 132 16.92 -4.76 16.06
CA ALA A 132 17.95 -5.28 15.16
C ALA A 132 17.31 -5.96 13.93
N LYS A 133 16.17 -6.62 14.13
CA LYS A 133 15.34 -7.18 13.06
C LYS A 133 14.57 -6.08 12.32
N ALA A 134 13.86 -5.22 13.04
CA ALA A 134 12.98 -4.20 12.48
C ALA A 134 13.74 -3.15 11.65
N TYR A 135 14.98 -2.83 12.01
CA TYR A 135 15.83 -1.84 11.30
C TYR A 135 17.05 -2.45 10.62
N GLY A 136 17.07 -3.78 10.51
CA GLY A 136 18.06 -4.53 9.76
C GLY A 136 17.89 -4.39 8.23
N PRO A 137 18.74 -5.09 7.47
CA PRO A 137 18.63 -5.11 6.02
C PRO A 137 17.43 -5.96 5.58
N ILE A 138 16.77 -5.55 4.51
CA ILE A 138 15.71 -6.32 3.85
C ILE A 138 16.20 -6.67 2.44
N PRO A 139 16.93 -7.79 2.27
CA PRO A 139 17.56 -8.15 0.99
C PRO A 139 16.57 -8.73 -0.03
N ASP A 140 15.37 -9.10 0.40
CA ASP A 140 14.37 -9.84 -0.36
C ASP A 140 13.21 -8.98 -0.89
N ASP A 141 13.31 -7.66 -0.79
CA ASP A 141 12.38 -6.70 -1.41
C ASP A 141 12.74 -6.46 -2.89
N VAL A 142 11.94 -5.67 -3.62
CA VAL A 142 12.17 -5.36 -5.05
C VAL A 142 13.57 -4.78 -5.27
N PHE A 143 13.95 -3.85 -4.38
CA PHE A 143 15.29 -3.33 -4.26
C PHE A 143 15.72 -3.54 -2.81
N PRO A 144 16.95 -4.03 -2.56
CA PRO A 144 17.42 -4.27 -1.20
C PRO A 144 17.35 -3.00 -0.33
N VAL A 145 16.61 -3.06 0.76
CA VAL A 145 16.59 -1.96 1.74
C VAL A 145 17.77 -2.17 2.69
N GLN A 146 18.67 -1.18 2.73
CA GLN A 146 19.83 -1.24 3.60
C GLN A 146 19.43 -1.04 5.07
N ALA A 147 20.17 -1.70 5.96
CA ALA A 147 20.14 -1.37 7.37
C ALA A 147 20.62 0.06 7.58
N PHE A 148 20.15 0.70 8.64
CA PHE A 148 20.75 1.94 9.13
C PHE A 148 21.01 1.81 10.63
N ASN A 149 21.91 2.65 11.15
CA ASN A 149 22.25 2.61 12.56
C ASN A 149 21.17 3.29 13.41
N TYR A 150 20.11 2.56 13.74
CA TYR A 150 18.99 3.04 14.56
C TYR A 150 19.43 3.50 15.95
N LYS A 151 20.57 3.04 16.47
CA LYS A 151 21.11 3.48 17.77
C LYS A 151 21.54 4.96 17.77
N LYS A 152 21.70 5.58 16.59
CA LYS A 152 21.98 7.01 16.44
C LYS A 152 20.71 7.87 16.32
N MET A 153 19.53 7.25 16.27
CA MET A 153 18.26 7.97 16.26
C MET A 153 17.80 8.30 17.67
N ASN A 154 16.95 9.30 17.79
CA ASN A 154 16.18 9.50 19.01
C ASN A 154 15.23 8.29 19.18
N PRO A 155 15.31 7.54 20.30
CA PRO A 155 14.45 6.38 20.56
C PRO A 155 12.95 6.70 20.53
N ALA A 156 12.55 7.94 20.79
CA ALA A 156 11.16 8.37 20.72
C ALA A 156 10.56 8.28 19.30
N TYR A 157 11.40 8.25 18.27
CA TYR A 157 10.99 8.15 16.87
C TYR A 157 11.22 6.77 16.27
N LEU A 158 11.67 5.80 17.06
CA LEU A 158 11.65 4.40 16.67
C LEU A 158 10.24 3.82 16.88
N ARG A 159 9.96 2.71 16.20
CA ARG A 159 8.69 2.00 16.26
C ARG A 159 8.44 1.51 17.67
N GLN A 160 7.24 1.75 18.17
CA GLN A 160 6.86 1.38 19.53
C GLN A 160 5.47 0.76 19.51
N GLU A 161 5.28 -0.24 20.35
CA GLU A 161 3.95 -0.70 20.73
C GLU A 161 3.54 0.05 21.99
N ILE A 162 2.34 0.62 21.98
CA ILE A 162 1.81 1.45 23.08
C ILE A 162 0.40 1.00 23.43
N ALA A 163 -0.02 1.24 24.67
CA ALA A 163 -1.43 1.16 25.03
C ALA A 163 -2.22 2.27 24.32
N TYR A 164 -3.46 1.97 23.95
CA TYR A 164 -4.36 2.90 23.28
C TYR A 164 -5.76 2.84 23.88
N ASN A 165 -6.21 3.98 24.38
CA ASN A 165 -7.54 4.20 24.97
C ASN A 165 -8.26 5.39 24.31
N GLY A 166 -7.80 5.80 23.13
CA GLY A 166 -8.38 6.91 22.39
C GLY A 166 -9.68 6.53 21.67
N PRO A 167 -10.30 7.49 20.97
CA PRO A 167 -11.65 7.34 20.43
C PRO A 167 -11.71 6.67 19.04
N TYR A 168 -10.58 6.27 18.47
CA TYR A 168 -10.53 5.75 17.11
C TYR A 168 -10.48 4.22 17.11
N GLU A 169 -11.20 3.63 16.16
CA GLU A 169 -11.28 2.17 16.00
C GLU A 169 -9.97 1.58 15.42
N PRO A 170 -9.68 0.28 15.69
CA PRO A 170 -8.59 -0.45 15.06
C PRO A 170 -8.54 -0.32 13.54
N GLY A 171 -7.32 -0.20 12.99
CA GLY A 171 -7.09 0.06 11.57
C GLY A 171 -7.09 1.55 11.18
N THR A 172 -7.37 2.45 12.13
CA THR A 172 -7.23 3.90 11.93
C THR A 172 -5.77 4.31 12.06
N ILE A 173 -5.30 5.15 11.13
CA ILE A 173 -4.01 5.83 11.19
C ILE A 173 -4.24 7.24 11.76
N ILE A 174 -3.49 7.61 12.79
CA ILE A 174 -3.51 8.93 13.41
C ILE A 174 -2.15 9.56 13.18
N VAL A 175 -2.10 10.73 12.57
CA VAL A 175 -0.88 11.48 12.33
C VAL A 175 -0.91 12.70 13.24
N ASP A 176 0.14 12.85 14.05
CA ASP A 176 0.41 14.05 14.83
C ASP A 176 1.61 14.79 14.21
N PRO A 177 1.36 15.82 13.38
CA PRO A 177 2.40 16.61 12.75
C PRO A 177 3.34 17.31 13.74
N ARG A 178 2.83 17.69 14.93
CA ARG A 178 3.59 18.45 15.94
C ARG A 178 4.50 17.55 16.75
N ALA A 179 4.02 16.35 17.09
CA ALA A 179 4.81 15.35 17.80
C ALA A 179 5.75 14.57 16.87
N HIS A 180 5.63 14.72 15.55
CA HIS A 180 6.34 13.91 14.55
C HIS A 180 6.06 12.41 14.74
N GLN A 181 4.81 12.08 15.01
CA GLN A 181 4.36 10.70 15.24
C GLN A 181 3.24 10.30 14.28
N LEU A 182 3.24 9.03 13.90
CA LEU A 182 2.13 8.35 13.27
C LEU A 182 1.77 7.14 14.14
N THR A 183 0.49 6.94 14.41
CA THR A 183 -0.02 5.85 15.24
C THR A 183 -1.03 5.04 14.44
N LEU A 184 -0.80 3.74 14.29
CA LEU A 184 -1.79 2.79 13.80
C LEU A 184 -2.52 2.19 15.00
N VAL A 185 -3.83 2.38 15.10
CA VAL A 185 -4.64 1.73 16.13
C VAL A 185 -4.75 0.23 15.84
N GLU A 186 -4.44 -0.60 16.84
CA GLU A 186 -4.48 -2.06 16.75
C GLU A 186 -5.58 -2.61 17.68
N GLN A 187 -5.90 -3.89 17.53
CA GLN A 187 -6.89 -4.57 18.37
C GLN A 187 -6.39 -4.71 19.82
N GLY A 188 -7.32 -4.90 20.76
CA GLY A 188 -7.01 -5.21 22.15
C GLY A 188 -6.43 -4.03 22.95
N GLY A 189 -6.86 -2.80 22.66
CA GLY A 189 -6.44 -1.60 23.38
C GLY A 189 -4.96 -1.25 23.18
N ARG A 190 -4.41 -1.61 22.01
CA ARG A 190 -3.02 -1.34 21.63
C ARG A 190 -2.95 -0.46 20.40
N ALA A 191 -1.80 0.14 20.19
CA ALA A 191 -1.47 0.81 18.95
C ALA A 191 0.03 0.71 18.66
N ARG A 192 0.37 0.85 17.40
CA ARG A 192 1.76 0.90 16.93
C ARG A 192 2.10 2.31 16.52
N ARG A 193 3.07 2.90 17.21
CA ARG A 193 3.55 4.26 16.97
C ARG A 193 4.87 4.25 16.19
N TYR A 194 5.02 5.17 15.26
CA TYR A 194 6.17 5.35 14.39
C TYR A 194 6.59 6.81 14.39
N GLY A 195 7.89 7.07 14.41
CA GLY A 195 8.39 8.42 14.11
C GLY A 195 8.20 8.77 12.64
N VAL A 196 7.85 10.03 12.38
CA VAL A 196 7.71 10.54 11.02
C VAL A 196 8.50 11.84 10.80
N GLY A 197 8.90 12.08 9.56
CA GLY A 197 9.31 13.40 9.10
C GLY A 197 8.10 14.09 8.48
N VAL A 198 7.89 15.38 8.78
CA VAL A 198 6.71 16.11 8.32
C VAL A 198 7.12 17.24 7.39
N GLY A 199 6.32 17.52 6.39
CA GLY A 199 6.56 18.67 5.52
C GLY A 199 6.23 20.00 6.17
N LYS A 200 6.80 21.09 5.65
CA LYS A 200 6.36 22.45 6.01
C LYS A 200 4.87 22.65 5.70
N GLN A 201 4.37 22.01 4.63
CA GLN A 201 2.94 21.95 4.30
C GLN A 201 2.19 20.85 5.08
N GLY A 202 2.88 19.97 5.82
CA GLY A 202 2.21 19.01 6.70
C GLY A 202 1.49 19.69 7.88
N PHE A 203 1.76 20.97 8.13
CA PHE A 203 1.03 21.82 9.06
C PHE A 203 -0.14 22.57 8.40
N SER A 204 -0.24 22.57 7.06
CA SER A 204 -1.28 23.34 6.36
C SER A 204 -2.60 22.58 6.20
N TRP A 205 -2.68 21.33 6.67
CA TRP A 205 -3.90 20.55 6.61
C TRP A 205 -4.05 19.59 7.81
N SER A 206 -5.21 19.63 8.44
CA SER A 206 -5.69 18.68 9.44
C SER A 206 -7.10 18.21 9.07
N GLY A 207 -7.51 17.06 9.60
CA GLY A 207 -8.81 16.47 9.30
C GLY A 207 -8.75 14.98 8.98
N THR A 208 -9.79 14.46 8.32
CA THR A 208 -9.89 13.04 7.98
C THR A 208 -9.61 12.81 6.49
N ALA A 209 -8.92 11.72 6.17
CA ALA A 209 -8.70 11.18 4.84
C ALA A 209 -8.83 9.65 4.88
N THR A 210 -8.68 9.01 3.73
CA THR A 210 -8.63 7.56 3.58
C THR A 210 -7.42 7.15 2.76
N VAL A 211 -6.86 5.98 3.04
CA VAL A 211 -5.86 5.34 2.16
C VAL A 211 -6.60 4.85 0.91
N ASN A 212 -6.46 5.55 -0.20
CA ASN A 212 -7.14 5.18 -1.44
C ASN A 212 -6.37 4.14 -2.25
N SER A 213 -5.05 4.26 -2.28
CA SER A 213 -4.18 3.35 -3.04
C SER A 213 -2.82 3.22 -2.37
N LYS A 214 -2.15 2.12 -2.71
CA LYS A 214 -0.89 1.71 -2.13
C LYS A 214 0.05 1.24 -3.24
N GLN A 215 1.30 1.69 -3.23
CA GLN A 215 2.30 1.27 -4.21
C GLN A 215 3.63 0.88 -3.53
N ALA A 216 4.19 -0.25 -3.98
CA ALA A 216 5.56 -0.64 -3.65
C ALA A 216 6.53 -0.06 -4.68
N TRP A 217 7.56 0.62 -4.19
CA TRP A 217 8.54 1.37 -5.00
C TRP A 217 7.86 2.24 -6.07
N PRO A 218 7.04 3.23 -5.65
CA PRO A 218 6.29 4.09 -6.55
C PRO A 218 7.20 4.94 -7.42
N ASP A 219 6.72 5.34 -8.59
CA ASP A 219 7.35 6.43 -9.33
C ASP A 219 7.04 7.77 -8.65
N TRP A 220 7.98 8.71 -8.73
CA TRP A 220 7.79 10.04 -8.18
C TRP A 220 7.76 11.09 -9.28
N TYR A 221 6.68 11.87 -9.31
CA TYR A 221 6.46 12.93 -10.30
C TYR A 221 6.59 14.30 -9.61
N PRO A 222 7.79 14.92 -9.60
CA PRO A 222 7.97 16.24 -9.02
C PRO A 222 7.19 17.32 -9.78
N PRO A 223 6.75 18.40 -9.11
CA PRO A 223 6.19 19.58 -9.79
C PRO A 223 7.18 20.16 -10.80
N LYS A 224 6.68 20.68 -11.92
CA LYS A 224 7.51 21.25 -12.99
C LYS A 224 8.39 22.39 -12.49
N GLU A 225 7.84 23.20 -11.58
CA GLU A 225 8.53 24.32 -10.94
C GLU A 225 9.69 23.82 -10.05
N MET A 226 9.54 22.63 -9.45
CA MET A 226 10.60 22.00 -8.66
C MET A 226 11.74 21.51 -9.55
N ILE A 227 11.42 20.93 -10.71
CA ILE A 227 12.41 20.50 -11.71
C ILE A 227 13.18 21.74 -12.22
N ALA A 228 12.47 22.79 -12.63
CA ALA A 228 13.05 24.00 -13.21
C ALA A 228 14.06 24.70 -12.28
N ARG A 229 13.80 24.71 -10.97
CA ARG A 229 14.66 25.38 -9.98
C ARG A 229 15.81 24.53 -9.44
N SER A 230 15.87 23.24 -9.76
CA SER A 230 16.88 22.32 -9.20
C SER A 230 17.61 21.59 -10.32
N PRO A 231 18.82 22.05 -10.70
CA PRO A 231 19.63 21.39 -11.73
C PRO A 231 19.91 19.92 -11.41
N LYS A 232 20.14 19.60 -10.13
CA LYS A 232 20.30 18.22 -9.67
C LYS A 232 19.05 17.40 -10.01
N LEU A 233 17.87 17.83 -9.60
CA LEU A 233 16.63 17.11 -9.90
C LEU A 233 16.37 16.98 -11.39
N ALA A 234 16.65 18.02 -12.17
CA ALA A 234 16.50 18.00 -13.62
C ALA A 234 17.35 16.91 -14.29
N SER A 235 18.52 16.57 -13.72
CA SER A 235 19.37 15.47 -14.18
C SER A 235 18.95 14.08 -13.70
N GLU A 236 17.97 13.99 -12.80
CA GLU A 236 17.52 12.73 -12.19
C GLU A 236 16.13 12.28 -12.67
N VAL A 237 15.42 13.12 -13.43
CA VAL A 237 14.09 12.80 -13.98
C VAL A 237 14.20 12.22 -15.38
N ASP A 238 13.42 11.18 -15.64
CA ASP A 238 13.26 10.51 -16.92
C ASP A 238 11.81 10.64 -17.42
N LYS A 239 11.57 10.32 -18.70
CA LYS A 239 10.22 10.22 -19.25
C LYS A 239 9.60 8.88 -18.81
N LEU A 240 8.70 8.94 -17.83
CA LEU A 240 7.92 7.80 -17.31
C LEU A 240 6.49 7.83 -17.85
N GLN A 241 5.70 6.83 -17.44
CA GLN A 241 4.33 6.63 -17.93
C GLN A 241 3.42 7.85 -17.72
N SER A 242 3.54 8.56 -16.58
CA SER A 242 2.71 9.74 -16.29
C SER A 242 3.43 11.08 -16.51
N GLY A 243 4.56 11.08 -17.21
CA GLY A 243 5.35 12.28 -17.51
C GLY A 243 6.77 12.23 -16.94
N LEU A 244 7.41 13.39 -16.78
CA LEU A 244 8.74 13.48 -16.20
C LEU A 244 8.72 13.08 -14.73
N GLY A 245 9.53 12.11 -14.35
CA GLY A 245 9.58 11.60 -12.99
C GLY A 245 10.84 10.79 -12.69
N VAL A 246 11.02 10.47 -11.42
CA VAL A 246 12.07 9.57 -10.95
C VAL A 246 11.45 8.19 -10.80
N ALA A 247 12.01 7.19 -11.50
CA ALA A 247 11.49 5.83 -11.44
C ALA A 247 11.58 5.25 -10.02
N GLY A 248 10.67 4.36 -9.66
CA GLY A 248 10.74 3.64 -8.39
C GLY A 248 12.06 2.87 -8.25
N GLY A 249 12.77 3.09 -7.15
CA GLY A 249 14.06 2.44 -6.87
C GLY A 249 14.89 3.18 -5.82
N LEU A 250 16.16 2.76 -5.66
CA LEU A 250 17.05 3.22 -4.59
C LEU A 250 17.39 4.73 -4.62
N ARG A 251 17.07 5.44 -5.70
CA ARG A 251 17.26 6.90 -5.83
C ARG A 251 15.96 7.69 -5.67
N ASN A 252 14.82 6.99 -5.55
CA ASN A 252 13.52 7.63 -5.48
C ASN A 252 13.25 8.19 -4.08
N PRO A 253 12.91 9.48 -3.93
CA PRO A 253 12.70 10.10 -2.62
C PRO A 253 11.42 9.64 -1.91
N LEU A 254 10.51 8.91 -2.58
CA LEU A 254 9.36 8.27 -1.95
C LEU A 254 9.73 6.97 -1.21
N GLY A 255 10.93 6.43 -1.45
CA GLY A 255 11.41 5.22 -0.80
C GLY A 255 10.63 3.96 -1.17
N ALA A 256 10.62 3.00 -0.24
CA ALA A 256 10.19 1.63 -0.53
C ALA A 256 8.68 1.45 -0.71
N ARG A 257 7.87 2.29 -0.06
CA ARG A 257 6.40 2.21 -0.05
C ARG A 257 5.77 3.60 -0.04
N ALA A 258 4.60 3.73 -0.66
CA ALA A 258 3.75 4.90 -0.51
C ALA A 258 2.27 4.54 -0.43
N MET A 259 1.55 5.31 0.38
CA MET A 259 0.09 5.28 0.56
C MET A 259 -0.46 6.66 0.20
N TYR A 260 -1.46 6.68 -0.67
CA TYR A 260 -2.01 7.91 -1.25
C TYR A 260 -3.31 8.28 -0.54
N LEU A 261 -3.36 9.49 0.01
CA LEU A 261 -4.45 9.92 0.87
C LEU A 261 -5.51 10.71 0.10
N TRP A 262 -6.76 10.32 0.26
CA TRP A 262 -7.90 10.94 -0.42
C TRP A 262 -8.96 11.42 0.57
N GLN A 263 -9.67 12.47 0.19
CA GLN A 263 -10.86 12.97 0.87
C GLN A 263 -12.04 12.82 -0.07
N GLY A 264 -12.95 11.90 0.25
CA GLY A 264 -13.98 11.47 -0.70
C GLY A 264 -13.33 10.98 -1.99
N ASN A 265 -13.70 11.60 -3.11
CA ASN A 265 -13.18 11.29 -4.44
C ASN A 265 -12.01 12.20 -4.89
N LYS A 266 -11.35 12.91 -3.98
CA LYS A 266 -10.28 13.86 -4.30
C LYS A 266 -8.94 13.45 -3.69
N ASP A 267 -7.91 13.38 -4.53
CA ASP A 267 -6.50 13.26 -4.11
C ASP A 267 -6.11 14.50 -3.29
N THR A 268 -5.70 14.30 -2.04
CA THR A 268 -5.30 15.38 -1.13
C THR A 268 -3.94 15.97 -1.50
N LEU A 269 -3.20 15.28 -2.37
CA LEU A 269 -1.77 15.49 -2.59
C LEU A 269 -0.88 15.17 -1.38
N PHE A 270 -1.41 14.57 -0.32
CA PHE A 270 -0.63 14.03 0.78
C PHE A 270 -0.41 12.53 0.63
N ARG A 271 0.75 12.09 1.10
CA ARG A 271 1.20 10.70 1.06
C ARG A 271 1.87 10.36 2.36
N ILE A 272 1.72 9.10 2.76
CA ILE A 272 2.56 8.46 3.78
C ILE A 272 3.53 7.58 3.01
N HIS A 273 4.83 7.83 3.12
CA HIS A 273 5.82 7.16 2.28
C HIS A 273 7.16 6.96 2.98
N GLY A 274 8.00 6.09 2.42
CA GLY A 274 9.36 5.84 2.89
C GLY A 274 10.32 7.02 2.67
N THR A 275 11.58 6.90 3.08
CA THR A 275 12.61 7.89 2.77
C THR A 275 13.98 7.24 2.65
N LEU A 276 14.84 7.82 1.80
CA LEU A 276 16.26 7.49 1.73
C LEU A 276 17.07 8.17 2.85
N GLU A 277 16.45 9.09 3.59
CA GLU A 277 17.09 9.91 4.62
C GLU A 277 16.45 9.63 6.00
N PRO A 278 16.72 8.48 6.64
CA PRO A 278 16.11 8.13 7.93
C PRO A 278 16.44 9.14 9.05
N PHE A 279 17.56 9.86 8.95
CA PHE A 279 17.93 10.94 9.87
C PHE A 279 17.04 12.19 9.76
N SER A 280 16.11 12.23 8.80
CA SER A 280 15.12 13.29 8.64
C SER A 280 13.86 13.08 9.50
N ILE A 281 13.69 11.90 10.10
CA ILE A 281 12.58 11.59 11.00
C ILE A 281 12.70 12.41 12.29
N GLY A 282 11.56 12.92 12.78
CA GLY A 282 11.52 13.87 13.89
C GLY A 282 11.83 15.33 13.50
N LYS A 283 11.81 15.65 12.19
CA LYS A 283 12.11 16.98 11.66
C LYS A 283 11.04 17.47 10.69
N SER A 284 10.93 18.79 10.57
CA SER A 284 10.00 19.50 9.68
C SER A 284 10.71 20.02 8.42
N VAL A 285 11.09 19.12 7.49
CA VAL A 285 12.00 19.43 6.37
C VAL A 285 11.43 19.17 4.98
N SER A 286 10.23 18.59 4.84
CA SER A 286 9.69 18.19 3.52
C SER A 286 8.79 19.25 2.87
N SER A 287 8.45 19.04 1.59
CA SER A 287 7.50 19.86 0.84
C SER A 287 6.03 19.50 1.07
N GLY A 288 5.70 18.57 1.98
CA GLY A 288 4.31 18.38 2.44
C GLY A 288 3.93 16.98 2.92
N CYS A 289 4.60 15.93 2.45
CA CYS A 289 4.23 14.55 2.79
C CYS A 289 4.78 14.06 4.13
N ILE A 290 4.24 12.93 4.60
CA ILE A 290 4.62 12.22 5.83
C ILE A 290 5.67 11.16 5.46
N ARG A 291 6.90 11.37 5.91
CA ARG A 291 8.05 10.50 5.63
C ARG A 291 8.26 9.51 6.76
N MET A 292 8.53 8.27 6.43
CA MET A 292 8.82 7.19 7.36
C MET A 292 10.15 6.54 6.98
N ILE A 293 10.83 5.96 7.97
CA ILE A 293 11.94 5.03 7.72
C ILE A 293 11.42 3.93 6.77
N ASN A 294 12.20 3.50 5.77
CA ASN A 294 11.71 2.52 4.78
C ASN A 294 11.17 1.25 5.44
N GLN A 295 11.84 0.74 6.48
CA GLN A 295 11.39 -0.41 7.23
C GLN A 295 10.04 -0.17 7.95
N ASP A 296 9.81 1.03 8.47
CA ASP A 296 8.53 1.42 9.10
C ASP A 296 7.43 1.66 8.07
N ALA A 297 7.77 2.20 6.90
CA ALA A 297 6.85 2.33 5.78
C ALA A 297 6.40 0.96 5.27
N ILE A 298 7.33 -0.01 5.18
CA ILE A 298 7.04 -1.41 4.81
C ILE A 298 6.11 -2.06 5.82
N ASP A 299 6.40 -1.90 7.12
CA ASP A 299 5.57 -2.45 8.19
C ASP A 299 4.16 -1.86 8.17
N LEU A 300 4.02 -0.53 8.18
CA LEU A 300 2.72 0.12 8.10
C LEU A 300 1.94 -0.32 6.85
N PHE A 301 2.59 -0.34 5.70
CA PHE A 301 1.98 -0.73 4.42
C PHE A 301 1.39 -2.15 4.43
N SER A 302 2.05 -3.08 5.12
CA SER A 302 1.60 -4.47 5.27
C SER A 302 0.44 -4.64 6.24
N ARG A 303 0.22 -3.67 7.15
CA ARG A 303 -0.82 -3.72 8.18
C ARG A 303 -2.10 -2.99 7.81
N VAL A 304 -2.03 -2.00 6.92
CA VAL A 304 -3.17 -1.13 6.59
C VAL A 304 -3.80 -1.51 5.26
N ASN A 305 -5.12 -1.41 5.20
CA ASN A 305 -5.90 -1.72 4.01
C ASN A 305 -6.20 -0.45 3.22
N VAL A 306 -6.55 -0.61 1.93
CA VAL A 306 -7.27 0.47 1.26
C VAL A 306 -8.62 0.68 1.96
N GLY A 307 -9.00 1.94 2.06
CA GLY A 307 -10.14 2.39 2.85
C GLY A 307 -9.79 2.69 4.32
N SER A 308 -8.60 2.32 4.81
CA SER A 308 -8.18 2.67 6.17
C SER A 308 -8.31 4.18 6.41
N LYS A 309 -8.99 4.54 7.49
CA LYS A 309 -9.17 5.93 7.91
C LYS A 309 -7.83 6.52 8.34
N VAL A 310 -7.57 7.75 7.91
CA VAL A 310 -6.43 8.55 8.32
C VAL A 310 -6.93 9.82 8.98
N VAL A 311 -6.46 10.14 10.16
CA VAL A 311 -6.79 11.37 10.89
C VAL A 311 -5.50 12.16 11.10
N VAL A 312 -5.45 13.40 10.63
CA VAL A 312 -4.33 14.31 10.86
C VAL A 312 -4.73 15.34 11.89
N LEU A 313 -3.98 15.37 13.00
CA LEU A 313 -4.20 16.29 14.13
C LEU A 313 -3.66 17.70 13.80
N ASN A 314 -4.17 18.70 14.52
CA ASN A 314 -3.80 20.12 14.36
C ASN A 314 -2.77 20.58 15.38
#